data_AF-A0A6G1QV56-F1
#
_entry.id   AF-A0A6G1QV56-F1
#
_cell.length_a   1.000
_cell.length_b   1.000
_cell.length_c   1.000
_cell.angle_alpha   90.00
_cell.angle_beta   90.00
_cell.angle_gamma   90.00
#
_symmetry.space_group_name_H-M   'P 1'
#
loop_
_entity.id
_entity.type
_entity.pdbx_description
1 polymer ?
#
loop_
_entity_poly.entity_id
_entity_poly.type
_entity_poly.pdbx_seq_one_letter_code
_entity_poly.pdbx_strand_id
1 'polypeptide(L)'
;MIPMGHSLCLPSPDTVQELFSVARDASIIPDISLDPVLTTFLSLDSSAALQHHFAFLQRGMSVEQQTKFSVNLTEELGGSSRVMYGGVGVVALALSMLFDQVAQQVRAQGSKDRDPSSQRSQANKIFGISTSSRIGWIINSYLCLVPGIANNQETMAETTELYDRWLKLELLDHYERMTTKKRMSSESMQQWLAGAAIHLHMRIHQVRLHSVPPGSVESLRLFYKTALRHLVRAYTSYLRKNIQETEVPGPEKPSTGSGSGLRQTNTSSITDITCLSKHFFNVSLVSPNSLANETAAPNSSAEISRNCKDVVNNKTLNISTGYSMEANKLGLLVIEPWKNVSHHVQHHPCESPAIQQALVTRIINAQDLERNRNFFLYPEKVFRSLIRQRNYFEFQTH
;
A
#
# COMPACT_ATOMS: atom_id res chain seq x y z
N MET A 1 15.25 56.10 -10.90
CA MET A 1 15.64 54.81 -10.27
C MET A 1 14.76 53.72 -10.87
N ILE A 2 15.38 52.84 -11.66
CA ILE A 2 14.74 51.65 -12.24
C ILE A 2 14.77 50.58 -11.15
N PRO A 3 13.67 49.87 -10.84
CA PRO A 3 13.73 48.75 -9.92
C PRO A 3 14.51 47.62 -10.60
N MET A 4 15.74 47.39 -10.13
CA MET A 4 16.55 46.23 -10.51
C MET A 4 15.79 44.95 -10.13
N GLY A 5 15.69 44.05 -11.10
CA GLY A 5 14.83 42.87 -11.04
C GLY A 5 15.07 41.98 -9.84
N HIS A 6 13.98 41.41 -9.32
CA HIS A 6 14.05 40.20 -8.52
C HIS A 6 14.73 39.12 -9.37
N SER A 7 16.02 38.86 -9.13
CA SER A 7 16.65 37.65 -9.63
C SER A 7 15.84 36.48 -9.08
N LEU A 8 15.13 35.79 -9.96
CA LEU A 8 14.41 34.55 -9.63
C LEU A 8 15.45 33.59 -9.05
N CYS A 9 15.37 33.32 -7.76
CA CYS A 9 16.19 32.31 -7.10
C CYS A 9 15.68 30.94 -7.54
N LEU A 10 16.28 30.42 -8.62
CA LEU A 10 15.90 29.18 -9.26
C LEU A 10 16.98 28.12 -9.01
N PRO A 11 16.59 26.91 -8.59
CA PRO A 11 17.54 25.82 -8.43
C PRO A 11 18.10 25.37 -9.77
N SER A 12 19.31 24.81 -9.72
CA SER A 12 19.85 24.08 -10.86
C SER A 12 19.04 22.78 -11.12
N PRO A 13 18.93 22.32 -12.37
CA PRO A 13 18.33 21.01 -12.66
C PRO A 13 19.02 19.85 -11.91
N ASP A 14 20.32 19.96 -11.69
CA ASP A 14 21.14 18.96 -11.00
C ASP A 14 20.76 18.86 -9.52
N THR A 15 20.52 20.00 -8.85
CA THR A 15 20.04 20.05 -7.46
C THR A 15 18.73 19.27 -7.30
N VAL A 16 17.76 19.49 -8.20
CA VAL A 16 16.46 18.80 -8.18
C VAL A 16 16.64 17.31 -8.48
N GLN A 17 17.52 16.95 -9.41
CA GLN A 17 17.85 15.57 -9.73
C GLN A 17 18.47 14.82 -8.55
N GLU A 18 19.39 15.46 -7.85
CA GLU A 18 20.10 14.87 -6.71
C GLU A 18 19.12 14.62 -5.56
N LEU A 19 18.30 15.60 -5.18
CA LEU A 19 17.26 15.44 -4.15
C LEU A 19 16.25 14.36 -4.51
N PHE A 20 15.83 14.29 -5.78
CA PHE A 20 14.96 13.21 -6.23
C PHE A 20 15.62 11.84 -6.13
N SER A 21 16.93 11.74 -6.43
CA SER A 21 17.69 10.49 -6.34
C SER A 21 17.84 10.07 -4.88
N VAL A 22 18.15 11.00 -3.97
CA VAL A 22 18.19 10.73 -2.52
C VAL A 22 16.84 10.18 -2.03
N ALA A 23 15.73 10.82 -2.41
CA ALA A 23 14.40 10.35 -2.03
C ALA A 23 14.08 8.95 -2.61
N ARG A 24 14.50 8.68 -3.85
CA ARG A 24 14.31 7.36 -4.49
C ARG A 24 15.13 6.29 -3.78
N ASP A 25 16.39 6.56 -3.49
CA ASP A 25 17.31 5.61 -2.90
C ASP A 25 16.94 5.32 -1.44
N ALA A 26 16.32 6.29 -0.75
CA ALA A 26 15.70 6.10 0.55
C ALA A 26 14.29 5.46 0.50
N SER A 27 13.78 5.10 -0.69
CA SER A 27 12.45 4.50 -0.88
C SER A 27 11.29 5.34 -0.32
N ILE A 28 11.43 6.67 -0.32
CA ILE A 28 10.38 7.60 0.14
C ILE A 28 9.62 8.28 -1.01
N ILE A 29 10.02 8.05 -2.27
CA ILE A 29 9.23 8.44 -3.44
C ILE A 29 7.92 7.64 -3.44
N PRO A 30 6.77 8.31 -3.48
CA PRO A 30 5.50 7.61 -3.51
C PRO A 30 5.33 6.89 -4.84
N ASP A 31 4.66 5.75 -4.80
CA ASP A 31 4.18 5.03 -5.97
C ASP A 31 2.66 4.92 -5.86
N ILE A 32 1.92 5.46 -6.82
CA ILE A 32 0.47 5.33 -6.94
C ILE A 32 0.08 4.61 -8.23
N SER A 33 1.00 3.82 -8.78
CA SER A 33 0.77 2.99 -9.96
C SER A 33 -0.06 1.76 -9.60
N LEU A 34 -0.84 1.25 -10.56
CA LEU A 34 -1.49 -0.06 -10.41
C LEU A 34 -0.43 -1.16 -10.29
N ASP A 35 -0.66 -2.08 -9.35
CA ASP A 35 0.20 -3.25 -9.19
C ASP A 35 0.27 -4.05 -10.51
N PRO A 36 1.47 -4.44 -10.97
CA PRO A 36 1.64 -5.20 -12.20
C PRO A 36 0.81 -6.49 -12.25
N VAL A 37 0.60 -7.17 -11.12
CA VAL A 37 -0.22 -8.37 -11.01
C VAL A 37 -1.66 -8.08 -11.42
N LEU A 38 -2.22 -6.95 -10.95
CA LEU A 38 -3.56 -6.52 -11.37
C LEU A 38 -3.60 -6.29 -12.88
N THR A 39 -2.66 -5.52 -13.42
CA THR A 39 -2.67 -5.24 -14.86
C THR A 39 -2.43 -6.47 -15.73
N THR A 40 -1.82 -7.52 -15.18
CA THR A 40 -1.56 -8.79 -15.87
C THR A 40 -2.80 -9.66 -15.90
N PHE A 41 -3.41 -9.93 -14.74
CA PHE A 41 -4.53 -10.86 -14.63
C PHE A 41 -5.90 -10.21 -14.87
N LEU A 42 -6.01 -8.89 -14.76
CA LEU A 42 -7.19 -8.11 -15.14
C LEU A 42 -7.07 -7.60 -16.59
N SER A 43 -6.67 -8.47 -17.52
CA SER A 43 -6.42 -8.11 -18.92
C SER A 43 -7.01 -9.14 -19.88
N LEU A 44 -6.85 -8.89 -21.20
CA LEU A 44 -7.20 -9.86 -22.22
C LEU A 44 -6.25 -11.08 -22.23
N ASP A 45 -5.04 -10.92 -21.70
CA ASP A 45 -3.99 -11.93 -21.74
C ASP A 45 -3.93 -12.77 -20.45
N SER A 46 -4.90 -12.59 -19.55
CA SER A 46 -4.95 -13.25 -18.24
C SER A 46 -4.82 -14.78 -18.32
N SER A 47 -5.38 -15.39 -19.37
CA SER A 47 -5.31 -16.85 -19.57
C SER A 47 -3.89 -17.30 -19.88
N ALA A 48 -3.19 -16.58 -20.76
CA ALA A 48 -1.81 -16.89 -21.12
C ALA A 48 -0.87 -16.61 -19.95
N ALA A 49 -1.09 -15.50 -19.24
CA ALA A 49 -0.34 -15.14 -18.05
C ALA A 49 -0.49 -16.21 -16.95
N LEU A 50 -1.71 -16.71 -16.72
CA LEU A 50 -1.97 -17.75 -15.73
C LEU A 50 -1.29 -19.06 -16.09
N GLN A 51 -1.36 -19.48 -17.36
CA GLN A 51 -0.66 -20.68 -17.82
C GLN A 51 0.86 -20.55 -17.66
N HIS A 52 1.42 -19.39 -18.01
CA HIS A 52 2.84 -19.12 -17.84
C HIS A 52 3.25 -19.14 -16.37
N HIS A 53 2.46 -18.51 -15.48
CA HIS A 53 2.69 -18.48 -14.04
C HIS A 53 2.69 -19.90 -13.44
N PHE A 54 1.68 -20.70 -13.78
CA PHE A 54 1.58 -22.09 -13.36
C PHE A 54 2.80 -22.91 -13.79
N ALA A 55 3.17 -22.84 -15.07
CA ALA A 55 4.34 -23.56 -15.61
C ALA A 55 5.65 -23.08 -14.98
N PHE A 56 5.79 -21.77 -14.72
CA PHE A 56 6.95 -21.20 -14.05
C PHE A 56 7.13 -21.76 -12.64
N LEU A 57 6.03 -21.85 -11.86
CA LEU A 57 6.07 -22.43 -10.52
C LEU A 57 6.48 -23.91 -10.53
N GLN A 58 5.94 -24.70 -11.47
CA GLN A 58 6.26 -26.12 -11.61
C GLN A 58 7.70 -26.39 -12.03
N ARG A 59 8.30 -25.55 -12.90
CA ARG A 59 9.72 -25.70 -13.32
C ARG A 59 10.69 -25.67 -12.15
N GLY A 60 10.35 -24.96 -11.08
CA GLY A 60 11.17 -24.90 -9.86
C GLY A 60 10.91 -26.03 -8.86
N MET A 61 10.09 -27.03 -9.20
CA MET A 61 9.67 -28.10 -8.30
C MET A 61 10.20 -29.47 -8.77
N SER A 62 10.54 -30.35 -7.82
CA SER A 62 10.78 -31.77 -8.11
C SER A 62 9.49 -32.48 -8.54
N VAL A 63 9.59 -33.69 -9.12
CA VAL A 63 8.42 -34.48 -9.51
C VAL A 63 7.46 -34.72 -8.34
N GLU A 64 7.99 -35.09 -7.17
CA GLU A 64 7.19 -35.29 -5.96
C GLU A 64 6.47 -34.00 -5.50
N GLN A 65 7.15 -32.86 -5.61
CA GLN A 65 6.57 -31.55 -5.29
C GLN A 65 5.48 -31.17 -6.30
N GLN A 66 5.68 -31.45 -7.60
CA GLN A 66 4.68 -31.20 -8.63
C GLN A 66 3.41 -32.03 -8.41
N THR A 67 3.54 -33.30 -8.01
CA THR A 67 2.39 -34.14 -7.63
C THR A 67 1.66 -33.56 -6.42
N LYS A 68 2.37 -33.23 -5.34
CA LYS A 68 1.78 -32.59 -4.15
C LYS A 68 1.09 -31.27 -4.48
N PHE A 69 1.73 -30.44 -5.30
CA PHE A 69 1.16 -29.18 -5.78
C PHE A 69 -0.16 -29.41 -6.51
N SER A 70 -0.21 -30.38 -7.42
CA SER A 70 -1.42 -30.70 -8.19
C SER A 70 -2.54 -31.27 -7.31
N VAL A 71 -2.20 -32.13 -6.34
CA VAL A 71 -3.17 -32.68 -5.38
C VAL A 71 -3.77 -31.58 -4.50
N ASN A 72 -2.92 -30.75 -3.88
CA ASN A 72 -3.38 -29.65 -3.02
C ASN A 72 -4.22 -28.63 -3.81
N LEU A 73 -3.85 -28.33 -5.07
CA LEU A 73 -4.68 -27.47 -5.91
C LEU A 73 -6.04 -28.09 -6.20
N THR A 74 -6.09 -29.39 -6.49
CA THR A 74 -7.35 -30.09 -6.75
C THR A 74 -8.26 -30.03 -5.52
N GLU A 75 -7.70 -30.18 -4.32
CA GLU A 75 -8.43 -30.03 -3.05
C GLU A 75 -9.01 -28.62 -2.87
N GLU A 76 -8.19 -27.58 -3.04
CA GLU A 76 -8.59 -26.16 -2.92
C GLU A 76 -9.62 -25.74 -3.99
N LEU A 77 -9.66 -26.44 -5.13
CA LEU A 77 -10.61 -26.21 -6.23
C LEU A 77 -11.87 -27.08 -6.15
N GLY A 78 -12.16 -27.65 -4.97
CA GLY A 78 -13.36 -28.45 -4.73
C GLY A 78 -13.37 -29.79 -5.49
N GLY A 79 -12.19 -30.37 -5.71
CA GLY A 79 -12.01 -31.66 -6.37
C GLY A 79 -11.94 -31.60 -7.90
N SER A 80 -11.95 -30.41 -8.51
CA SER A 80 -11.90 -30.24 -9.96
C SER A 80 -10.54 -29.74 -10.43
N SER A 81 -9.99 -30.38 -11.47
CA SER A 81 -8.80 -29.89 -12.19
C SER A 81 -9.11 -28.79 -13.20
N ARG A 82 -10.40 -28.55 -13.47
CA ARG A 82 -10.90 -27.53 -14.39
C ARG A 82 -11.69 -26.46 -13.66
N VAL A 83 -11.42 -25.20 -13.98
CA VAL A 83 -12.05 -24.02 -13.37
C VAL A 83 -12.79 -23.21 -14.42
N MET A 84 -14.11 -23.03 -14.22
CA MET A 84 -14.97 -22.16 -15.04
C MET A 84 -14.50 -20.72 -14.97
N TYR A 85 -14.39 -20.08 -16.14
CA TYR A 85 -13.81 -18.74 -16.28
C TYR A 85 -12.39 -18.60 -15.69
N GLY A 86 -11.70 -19.72 -15.40
CA GLY A 86 -10.41 -19.74 -14.71
C GLY A 86 -9.32 -18.94 -15.39
N GLY A 87 -9.37 -18.82 -16.72
CA GLY A 87 -8.41 -18.03 -17.48
C GLY A 87 -8.72 -16.53 -17.52
N VAL A 88 -9.70 -16.02 -16.77
CA VAL A 88 -10.25 -14.68 -17.01
C VAL A 88 -10.40 -13.80 -15.76
N GLY A 89 -9.79 -12.61 -15.79
CA GLY A 89 -10.07 -11.51 -14.86
C GLY A 89 -9.90 -11.89 -13.39
N VAL A 90 -10.91 -11.59 -12.57
CA VAL A 90 -10.87 -11.86 -11.11
C VAL A 90 -10.69 -13.34 -10.75
N VAL A 91 -11.12 -14.27 -11.61
CA VAL A 91 -10.91 -15.70 -11.38
C VAL A 91 -9.46 -16.07 -11.65
N ALA A 92 -8.88 -15.61 -12.75
CA ALA A 92 -7.45 -15.82 -13.03
C ALA A 92 -6.56 -15.19 -11.95
N LEU A 93 -6.93 -14.01 -11.45
CA LEU A 93 -6.24 -13.34 -10.35
C LEU A 93 -6.29 -14.15 -9.04
N ALA A 94 -7.47 -14.69 -8.71
CA ALA A 94 -7.61 -15.55 -7.54
C ALA A 94 -6.80 -16.86 -7.67
N LEU A 95 -6.81 -17.47 -8.85
CA LEU A 95 -6.02 -18.67 -9.13
C LEU A 95 -4.51 -18.40 -9.05
N SER A 96 -4.02 -17.25 -9.54
CA SER A 96 -2.59 -16.93 -9.42
C SER A 96 -2.14 -16.83 -7.96
N MET A 97 -2.98 -16.24 -7.10
CA MET A 97 -2.72 -16.18 -5.66
C MET A 97 -2.74 -17.56 -5.01
N LEU A 98 -3.72 -18.40 -5.37
CA LEU A 98 -3.79 -19.78 -4.90
C LEU A 98 -2.55 -20.58 -5.31
N PHE A 99 -2.08 -20.41 -6.54
CA PHE A 99 -0.87 -21.09 -7.01
C PHE A 99 0.35 -20.69 -6.18
N ASP A 100 0.52 -19.41 -5.89
CA ASP A 100 1.63 -18.95 -5.04
C ASP A 100 1.53 -19.51 -3.62
N GLN A 101 0.33 -19.51 -3.03
CA GLN A 101 0.07 -20.06 -1.70
C GLN A 101 0.42 -21.56 -1.63
N VAL A 102 -0.13 -22.37 -2.53
CA VAL A 102 0.11 -23.82 -2.54
C VAL A 102 1.56 -24.14 -2.89
N ALA A 103 2.18 -23.40 -3.82
CA ALA A 103 3.60 -23.57 -4.14
C ALA A 103 4.50 -23.28 -2.93
N GLN A 104 4.18 -22.26 -2.14
CA GLN A 104 4.91 -21.95 -0.91
C GLN A 104 4.75 -23.05 0.14
N GLN A 105 3.54 -23.60 0.33
CA GLN A 105 3.29 -24.70 1.26
C GLN A 105 4.10 -25.95 0.89
N VAL A 106 4.06 -26.36 -0.38
CA VAL A 106 4.78 -27.53 -0.89
C VAL A 106 6.30 -27.38 -0.73
N ARG A 107 6.84 -26.18 -0.97
CA ARG A 107 8.27 -25.89 -0.79
C ARG A 107 8.67 -25.87 0.69
N ALA A 108 7.86 -25.27 1.55
CA ALA A 108 8.13 -25.15 2.98
C ALA A 108 8.13 -26.51 3.69
N GLN A 109 7.32 -27.46 3.24
CA GLN A 109 7.24 -28.80 3.84
C GLN A 109 8.51 -29.65 3.64
N GLY A 110 9.43 -29.21 2.77
CA GLY A 110 10.76 -29.80 2.59
C GLY A 110 11.88 -29.16 3.41
N SER A 111 11.64 -28.02 4.08
CA SER A 111 12.67 -27.28 4.85
C SER A 111 12.34 -27.30 6.34
N LYS A 112 13.22 -27.91 7.16
CA LYS A 112 13.06 -27.95 8.64
C LYS A 112 13.42 -26.65 9.36
N ASP A 113 13.97 -25.66 8.67
CA ASP A 113 14.30 -24.35 9.23
C ASP A 113 13.48 -23.25 8.57
N ARG A 114 12.45 -22.76 9.26
CA ARG A 114 11.93 -21.43 8.94
C ARG A 114 11.47 -20.70 10.20
N ASP A 115 12.05 -19.53 10.39
CA ASP A 115 11.58 -18.53 11.34
C ASP A 115 10.18 -18.05 10.92
N PRO A 116 9.12 -18.27 11.72
CA PRO A 116 7.73 -17.94 11.36
C PRO A 116 7.45 -16.43 11.26
N SER A 117 8.42 -15.58 11.59
CA SER A 117 8.28 -14.12 11.68
C SER A 117 8.36 -13.41 10.32
N SER A 118 9.15 -13.89 9.37
CA SER A 118 9.33 -13.22 8.05
C SER A 118 8.16 -13.45 7.09
N GLN A 119 7.42 -14.55 7.25
CA GLN A 119 6.26 -14.87 6.41
C GLN A 119 5.03 -14.02 6.78
N ARG A 120 4.94 -13.55 8.03
CA ARG A 120 3.80 -12.80 8.56
C ARG A 120 3.77 -11.33 8.11
N SER A 121 4.91 -10.73 7.78
CA SER A 121 4.99 -9.33 7.33
C SER A 121 4.61 -9.18 5.85
N GLN A 122 4.90 -10.17 5.00
CA GLN A 122 4.53 -10.18 3.59
C GLN A 122 3.07 -10.63 3.35
N ALA A 123 2.50 -11.44 4.26
CA ALA A 123 1.09 -11.85 4.23
C ALA A 123 0.09 -10.70 4.49
N ASN A 124 0.57 -9.52 4.90
CA ASN A 124 -0.29 -8.39 5.25
C ASN A 124 -0.51 -7.41 4.08
N LYS A 125 0.06 -7.65 2.90
CA LYS A 125 -0.16 -6.81 1.71
C LYS A 125 -0.59 -7.65 0.52
N ILE A 126 -1.57 -7.15 -0.22
CA ILE A 126 -2.08 -7.71 -1.46
C ILE A 126 -2.11 -6.59 -2.50
N PHE A 127 -1.49 -6.76 -3.67
CA PHE A 127 -1.46 -5.75 -4.75
C PHE A 127 -1.01 -4.34 -4.29
N GLY A 128 0.03 -4.30 -3.44
CA GLY A 128 0.54 -3.05 -2.86
C GLY A 128 -0.28 -2.48 -1.69
N ILE A 129 -1.46 -3.03 -1.38
CA ILE A 129 -2.37 -2.50 -0.34
C ILE A 129 -2.42 -3.40 0.89
N SER A 130 -2.56 -2.81 2.07
CA SER A 130 -2.67 -3.58 3.32
C SER A 130 -3.97 -4.38 3.38
N THR A 131 -3.90 -5.66 3.73
CA THR A 131 -5.07 -6.52 4.02
C THR A 131 -5.79 -6.10 5.30
N SER A 132 -5.15 -5.29 6.16
CA SER A 132 -5.81 -4.67 7.32
C SER A 132 -6.67 -3.45 6.97
N SER A 133 -6.51 -2.87 5.78
CA SER A 133 -7.42 -1.83 5.28
C SER A 133 -8.77 -2.47 4.95
N ARG A 134 -9.87 -1.73 5.10
CA ARG A 134 -11.21 -2.26 4.80
C ARG A 134 -11.35 -2.67 3.34
N ILE A 135 -10.79 -1.90 2.41
CA ILE A 135 -10.72 -2.24 0.98
C ILE A 135 -9.91 -3.54 0.77
N GLY A 136 -8.69 -3.60 1.31
CA GLY A 136 -7.83 -4.78 1.18
C GLY A 136 -8.43 -6.04 1.79
N TRP A 137 -9.12 -5.92 2.94
CA TRP A 137 -9.85 -7.02 3.55
C TRP A 137 -10.98 -7.53 2.66
N ILE A 138 -11.85 -6.64 2.14
CA ILE A 138 -12.95 -7.03 1.24
C ILE A 138 -12.40 -7.78 0.02
N ILE A 139 -11.35 -7.24 -0.62
CA ILE A 139 -10.71 -7.83 -1.79
C ILE A 139 -10.12 -9.20 -1.45
N ASN A 140 -9.32 -9.29 -0.40
CA ASN A 140 -8.65 -10.53 -0.01
C ASN A 140 -9.68 -11.62 0.31
N SER A 141 -10.70 -11.29 1.11
CA SER A 141 -11.78 -12.20 1.44
C SER A 141 -12.53 -12.70 0.20
N TYR A 142 -12.83 -11.82 -0.75
CA TYR A 142 -13.43 -12.23 -2.02
C TYR A 142 -12.54 -13.20 -2.79
N LEU A 143 -11.27 -12.82 -3.03
CA LEU A 143 -10.35 -13.60 -3.86
C LEU A 143 -9.99 -14.96 -3.23
N CYS A 144 -10.00 -15.10 -1.91
CA CYS A 144 -9.83 -16.40 -1.25
C CYS A 144 -11.02 -17.36 -1.50
N LEU A 145 -12.24 -16.84 -1.68
CA LEU A 145 -13.43 -17.67 -1.92
C LEU A 145 -13.54 -18.12 -3.38
N VAL A 146 -13.13 -17.26 -4.32
CA VAL A 146 -13.33 -17.47 -5.77
C VAL A 146 -12.90 -18.85 -6.26
N PRO A 147 -11.70 -19.38 -5.95
CA PRO A 147 -11.25 -20.67 -6.51
C PRO A 147 -12.20 -21.83 -6.19
N GLY A 148 -12.71 -21.88 -4.96
CA GLY A 148 -13.60 -22.96 -4.49
C GLY A 148 -15.04 -22.85 -5.00
N ILE A 149 -15.49 -21.65 -5.39
CA ILE A 149 -16.88 -21.43 -5.85
C ILE A 149 -17.01 -21.21 -7.35
N ALA A 150 -15.91 -20.99 -8.08
CA ALA A 150 -15.93 -20.60 -9.49
C ALA A 150 -16.70 -21.57 -10.41
N ASN A 151 -16.72 -22.86 -10.06
CA ASN A 151 -17.44 -23.89 -10.80
C ASN A 151 -18.96 -23.94 -10.54
N ASN A 152 -19.45 -23.26 -9.50
CA ASN A 152 -20.88 -23.08 -9.25
C ASN A 152 -21.31 -21.68 -9.69
N GLN A 153 -21.99 -21.61 -10.85
CA GLN A 153 -22.37 -20.33 -11.45
C GLN A 153 -23.29 -19.49 -10.54
N GLU A 154 -24.23 -20.12 -9.84
CA GLU A 154 -25.17 -19.43 -8.94
C GLU A 154 -24.44 -18.87 -7.72
N THR A 155 -23.68 -19.71 -7.01
CA THR A 155 -22.89 -19.27 -5.84
C THR A 155 -21.85 -18.21 -6.22
N MET A 156 -21.21 -18.34 -7.38
CA MET A 156 -20.26 -17.34 -7.88
C MET A 156 -20.96 -16.00 -8.17
N ALA A 157 -22.14 -16.02 -8.77
CA ALA A 157 -22.93 -14.83 -9.05
C ALA A 157 -23.35 -14.10 -7.75
N GLU A 158 -23.94 -14.83 -6.81
CA GLU A 158 -24.40 -14.28 -5.52
C GLU A 158 -23.25 -13.71 -4.70
N THR A 159 -22.15 -14.47 -4.59
CA THR A 159 -20.96 -14.04 -3.84
C THR A 159 -20.35 -12.80 -4.49
N THR A 160 -20.20 -12.80 -5.83
CA THR A 160 -19.66 -11.63 -6.53
C THR A 160 -20.54 -10.40 -6.32
N GLU A 161 -21.87 -10.53 -6.32
CA GLU A 161 -22.79 -9.41 -6.06
C GLU A 161 -22.68 -8.88 -4.62
N LEU A 162 -22.53 -9.75 -3.63
CA LEU A 162 -22.34 -9.33 -2.24
C LEU A 162 -21.07 -8.48 -2.09
N TYR A 163 -19.94 -8.99 -2.59
CA TYR A 163 -18.66 -8.30 -2.46
C TYR A 163 -18.57 -7.06 -3.37
N ASP A 164 -19.23 -7.05 -4.54
CA ASP A 164 -19.36 -5.86 -5.39
C ASP A 164 -20.03 -4.72 -4.63
N ARG A 165 -21.14 -5.00 -3.93
CA ARG A 165 -21.84 -3.99 -3.11
C ARG A 165 -20.98 -3.48 -1.97
N TRP A 166 -20.31 -4.37 -1.24
CA TRP A 166 -19.44 -3.98 -0.12
C TRP A 166 -18.27 -3.12 -0.60
N LEU A 167 -17.59 -3.54 -1.66
CA LEU A 167 -16.45 -2.82 -2.21
C LEU A 167 -16.87 -1.47 -2.79
N LYS A 168 -18.02 -1.39 -3.47
CA LYS A 168 -18.58 -0.13 -3.97
C LYS A 168 -18.78 0.89 -2.85
N LEU A 169 -19.43 0.49 -1.75
CA LEU A 169 -19.72 1.38 -0.63
C LEU A 169 -18.42 1.87 0.03
N GLU A 170 -17.47 0.96 0.26
CA GLU A 170 -16.17 1.33 0.84
C GLU A 170 -15.37 2.26 -0.09
N LEU A 171 -15.38 2.04 -1.41
CA LEU A 171 -14.69 2.91 -2.37
C LEU A 171 -15.30 4.32 -2.43
N LEU A 172 -16.61 4.46 -2.27
CA LEU A 172 -17.28 5.75 -2.21
C LEU A 172 -16.91 6.51 -0.93
N ASP A 173 -17.00 5.85 0.23
CA ASP A 173 -16.61 6.46 1.51
C ASP A 173 -15.10 6.79 1.53
N HIS A 174 -14.25 5.92 0.98
CA HIS A 174 -12.82 6.16 0.89
C HIS A 174 -12.48 7.35 -0.03
N TYR A 175 -13.15 7.46 -1.18
CA TYR A 175 -13.05 8.64 -2.04
C TYR A 175 -13.42 9.93 -1.30
N GLU A 176 -14.52 9.91 -0.55
CA GLU A 176 -14.95 11.05 0.26
C GLU A 176 -13.92 11.38 1.35
N ARG A 177 -13.39 10.39 2.07
CA ARG A 177 -12.35 10.59 3.08
C ARG A 177 -11.11 11.29 2.50
N MET A 178 -10.66 10.89 1.32
CA MET A 178 -9.52 11.52 0.65
C MET A 178 -9.83 12.96 0.19
N THR A 179 -11.03 13.21 -0.34
CA THR A 179 -11.34 14.47 -1.02
C THR A 179 -11.95 15.54 -0.12
N THR A 180 -12.88 15.19 0.77
CA THR A 180 -13.58 16.16 1.64
C THR A 180 -12.95 16.23 3.04
N LYS A 181 -12.57 15.08 3.60
CA LYS A 181 -12.04 14.97 4.98
C LYS A 181 -10.51 15.15 5.06
N LYS A 182 -9.87 15.56 3.96
CA LYS A 182 -8.42 15.82 3.84
C LYS A 182 -7.52 14.66 4.30
N ARG A 183 -7.98 13.41 4.18
CA ARG A 183 -7.20 12.20 4.50
C ARG A 183 -6.52 11.62 3.26
N MET A 184 -5.97 12.49 2.43
CA MET A 184 -5.20 12.10 1.24
C MET A 184 -3.81 11.62 1.66
N SER A 185 -3.32 10.56 1.02
CA SER A 185 -1.96 10.03 1.12
C SER A 185 -1.70 9.11 -0.06
N SER A 186 -0.43 8.79 -0.33
CA SER A 186 -0.10 7.81 -1.37
C SER A 186 -0.71 6.44 -1.11
N GLU A 187 -0.78 6.02 0.15
CA GLU A 187 -1.42 4.75 0.53
C GLU A 187 -2.92 4.77 0.23
N SER A 188 -3.63 5.86 0.56
CA SER A 188 -5.06 5.98 0.25
C SER A 188 -5.32 5.99 -1.26
N MET A 189 -4.43 6.62 -2.05
CA MET A 189 -4.51 6.60 -3.50
C MET A 189 -4.33 5.19 -4.06
N GLN A 190 -3.35 4.43 -3.56
CA GLN A 190 -3.15 3.03 -3.94
C GLN A 190 -4.35 2.15 -3.57
N GLN A 191 -4.87 2.28 -2.34
CA GLN A 191 -6.05 1.56 -1.85
C GLN A 191 -7.26 1.79 -2.77
N TRP A 192 -7.56 3.05 -3.08
CA TRP A 192 -8.66 3.38 -3.97
C TRP A 192 -8.46 2.84 -5.38
N LEU A 193 -7.26 2.99 -5.93
CA LEU A 193 -6.94 2.61 -7.31
C LEU A 193 -7.01 1.08 -7.51
N ALA A 194 -6.39 0.31 -6.62
CA ALA A 194 -6.45 -1.15 -6.63
C ALA A 194 -7.89 -1.65 -6.45
N GLY A 195 -8.64 -1.08 -5.50
CA GLY A 195 -10.03 -1.45 -5.28
C GLY A 195 -10.94 -1.10 -6.45
N ALA A 196 -10.76 0.06 -7.09
CA ALA A 196 -11.51 0.44 -8.29
C ALA A 196 -11.23 -0.50 -9.47
N ALA A 197 -9.97 -0.92 -9.65
CA ALA A 197 -9.60 -1.87 -10.70
C ALA A 197 -10.28 -3.23 -10.49
N ILE A 198 -10.24 -3.76 -9.28
CA ILE A 198 -10.88 -5.04 -8.94
C ILE A 198 -12.39 -4.93 -9.05
N HIS A 199 -13.02 -3.87 -8.51
CA HIS A 199 -14.46 -3.68 -8.60
C HIS A 199 -14.95 -3.61 -10.05
N LEU A 200 -14.22 -2.92 -10.93
CA LEU A 200 -14.55 -2.92 -12.37
C LEU A 200 -14.53 -4.33 -12.95
N HIS A 201 -13.54 -5.15 -12.59
CA HIS A 201 -13.43 -6.52 -13.09
C HIS A 201 -14.39 -7.51 -12.43
N MET A 202 -14.83 -7.26 -11.18
CA MET A 202 -15.97 -7.95 -10.59
C MET A 202 -17.23 -7.68 -11.40
N ARG A 203 -17.49 -6.42 -11.76
CA ARG A 203 -18.64 -6.05 -12.59
C ARG A 203 -18.59 -6.70 -13.98
N ILE A 204 -17.42 -6.73 -14.62
CA ILE A 204 -17.21 -7.46 -15.89
C ILE A 204 -17.53 -8.96 -15.71
N HIS A 205 -17.09 -9.56 -14.60
CA HIS A 205 -17.37 -10.97 -14.33
C HIS A 205 -18.87 -11.24 -14.11
N GLN A 206 -19.58 -10.37 -13.40
CA GLN A 206 -21.05 -10.47 -13.26
C GLN A 206 -21.78 -10.42 -14.62
N VAL A 207 -21.30 -9.63 -15.59
CA VAL A 207 -21.86 -9.65 -16.94
C VAL A 207 -21.63 -11.00 -17.63
N ARG A 208 -20.45 -11.60 -17.46
CA ARG A 208 -20.14 -12.94 -18.00
C ARG A 208 -21.04 -14.02 -17.39
N LEU A 209 -21.37 -13.88 -16.11
CA LEU A 209 -22.29 -14.75 -15.36
C LEU A 209 -23.77 -14.45 -15.65
N HIS A 210 -24.07 -13.44 -16.47
CA HIS A 210 -25.43 -12.97 -16.78
C HIS A 210 -26.21 -12.41 -15.58
N SER A 211 -25.52 -11.99 -14.51
CA SER A 211 -26.13 -11.44 -13.29
C SER A 211 -26.47 -9.95 -13.40
N VAL A 212 -25.81 -9.23 -14.31
CA VAL A 212 -26.02 -7.78 -14.53
C VAL A 212 -25.91 -7.43 -16.02
N PRO A 213 -26.58 -6.36 -16.49
CA PRO A 213 -26.52 -5.96 -17.88
C PRO A 213 -25.13 -5.38 -18.25
N PRO A 214 -24.67 -5.54 -19.50
CA PRO A 214 -23.39 -5.01 -19.97
C PRO A 214 -23.20 -3.52 -19.64
N GLY A 215 -24.23 -2.69 -19.91
CA GLY A 215 -24.24 -1.23 -19.68
C GLY A 215 -23.87 -0.75 -18.28
N SER A 216 -23.92 -1.64 -17.28
CA SER A 216 -23.43 -1.35 -15.94
C SER A 216 -21.91 -1.13 -15.90
N VAL A 217 -21.15 -1.84 -16.73
CA VAL A 217 -19.68 -1.72 -16.83
C VAL A 217 -19.29 -0.41 -17.52
N GLU A 218 -20.00 0.00 -18.58
CA GLU A 218 -19.88 1.32 -19.24
C GLU A 218 -19.96 2.46 -18.24
N SER A 219 -21.00 2.42 -17.43
CA SER A 219 -21.27 3.47 -16.44
C SER A 219 -20.17 3.50 -15.38
N LEU A 220 -19.78 2.31 -14.90
CA LEU A 220 -18.75 2.17 -13.87
C LEU A 220 -17.36 2.60 -14.35
N ARG A 221 -16.96 2.25 -15.57
CA ARG A 221 -15.66 2.65 -16.14
C ARG A 221 -15.56 4.16 -16.33
N LEU A 222 -16.65 4.81 -16.76
CA LEU A 222 -16.70 6.26 -16.91
C LEU A 222 -16.64 6.97 -15.55
N PHE A 223 -17.33 6.42 -14.54
CA PHE A 223 -17.25 6.90 -13.17
C PHE A 223 -15.81 6.86 -12.65
N TYR A 224 -15.13 5.70 -12.76
CA TYR A 224 -13.77 5.56 -12.25
C TYR A 224 -12.73 6.41 -12.98
N LYS A 225 -12.81 6.53 -14.30
CA LYS A 225 -11.99 7.48 -15.05
C LYS A 225 -12.14 8.90 -14.52
N THR A 226 -13.38 9.33 -14.28
CA THR A 226 -13.68 10.69 -13.83
C THR A 226 -13.17 10.91 -12.42
N ALA A 227 -13.50 10.00 -11.51
CA ALA A 227 -13.03 10.01 -10.12
C ALA A 227 -11.50 10.01 -10.04
N LEU A 228 -10.80 9.16 -10.80
CA LEU A 228 -9.33 9.12 -10.84
C LEU A 228 -8.75 10.45 -11.28
N ARG A 229 -9.32 11.10 -12.30
CA ARG A 229 -8.86 12.43 -12.75
C ARG A 229 -8.97 13.47 -11.62
N HIS A 230 -10.06 13.44 -10.84
CA HIS A 230 -10.21 14.32 -9.69
C HIS A 230 -9.22 13.98 -8.58
N LEU A 231 -9.03 12.70 -8.27
CA LEU A 231 -8.08 12.25 -7.26
C LEU A 231 -6.64 12.62 -7.61
N VAL A 232 -6.19 12.45 -8.85
CA VAL A 232 -4.84 12.85 -9.29
C VAL A 232 -4.62 14.35 -9.08
N ARG A 233 -5.61 15.20 -9.37
CA ARG A 233 -5.53 16.64 -9.11
C ARG A 233 -5.46 16.95 -7.62
N ALA A 234 -6.31 16.31 -6.82
CA ALA A 234 -6.32 16.47 -5.37
C ALA A 234 -5.00 15.99 -4.73
N TYR A 235 -4.48 14.86 -5.19
CA TYR A 235 -3.20 14.28 -4.77
C TYR A 235 -2.02 15.17 -5.15
N THR A 236 -2.01 15.74 -6.36
CA THR A 236 -1.00 16.74 -6.75
C THR A 236 -1.04 17.96 -5.82
N SER A 237 -2.23 18.45 -5.47
CA SER A 237 -2.37 19.53 -4.49
C SER A 237 -1.94 19.12 -3.08
N TYR A 238 -2.13 17.85 -2.72
CA TYR A 238 -1.67 17.31 -1.45
C TYR A 238 -0.13 17.25 -1.40
N LEU A 239 0.54 16.76 -2.44
CA LEU A 239 2.00 16.74 -2.52
C LEU A 239 2.57 18.17 -2.42
N ARG A 240 2.00 19.15 -3.13
CA ARG A 240 2.42 20.55 -3.02
C ARG A 240 2.38 21.12 -1.60
N LYS A 241 1.53 20.57 -0.72
CA LYS A 241 1.40 21.03 0.67
C LYS A 241 2.31 20.28 1.64
N ASN A 242 2.72 19.06 1.30
CA ASN A 242 3.45 18.18 2.20
C ASN A 242 4.92 18.03 1.86
N ILE A 243 5.31 18.22 0.59
CA ILE A 243 6.71 18.22 0.21
C ILE A 243 7.37 19.45 0.82
N GLN A 244 8.31 19.20 1.71
CA GLN A 244 9.09 20.21 2.40
C GLN A 244 10.55 19.84 2.26
N GLU A 245 11.37 20.85 2.03
CA GLU A 245 12.81 20.71 1.87
C GLU A 245 13.43 21.80 2.74
N THR A 246 14.37 21.41 3.59
CA THR A 246 15.19 22.31 4.41
C THR A 246 16.66 22.09 4.10
N GLU A 247 17.37 23.19 3.84
CA GLU A 247 18.78 23.16 3.47
C GLU A 247 19.68 22.57 4.56
N VAL A 248 20.90 22.19 4.17
CA VAL A 248 22.01 21.94 5.09
C VAL A 248 22.33 23.24 5.85
N PRO A 249 22.15 23.31 7.18
CA PRO A 249 22.47 24.54 7.90
C PRO A 249 23.97 24.82 7.80
N GLY A 250 24.32 25.99 7.26
CA GLY A 250 25.71 26.40 7.02
C GLY A 250 26.54 26.54 8.31
N PRO A 251 27.87 26.71 8.18
CA PRO A 251 28.72 27.03 9.32
C PRO A 251 28.22 28.32 9.95
N GLU A 252 27.91 28.26 11.25
CA GLU A 252 27.59 29.45 12.03
C GLU A 252 28.78 30.40 11.91
N LYS A 253 28.58 31.57 11.28
CA LYS A 253 29.59 32.62 11.31
C LYS A 253 29.89 32.90 12.78
N PRO A 254 31.17 32.87 13.23
CA PRO A 254 31.49 33.25 14.58
C PRO A 254 31.01 34.68 14.79
N SER A 255 30.10 34.85 15.73
CA SER A 255 29.67 36.15 16.20
C SER A 255 30.91 36.87 16.72
N THR A 256 31.40 37.84 15.96
CA THR A 256 32.38 38.81 16.44
C THR A 256 31.76 39.53 17.63
N GLY A 257 32.23 39.17 18.82
CA GLY A 257 31.87 39.84 20.06
C GLY A 257 32.39 41.27 20.10
N SER A 258 31.50 42.20 20.41
CA SER A 258 31.70 43.24 21.42
C SER A 258 30.49 43.12 22.35
N GLY A 259 30.58 42.88 23.65
CA GLY A 259 31.65 43.20 24.57
C GLY A 259 31.17 44.25 25.58
N SER A 260 30.11 43.95 26.35
CA SER A 260 29.82 44.43 27.72
C SER A 260 28.34 44.15 28.04
N GLY A 261 27.92 43.46 29.09
CA GLY A 261 28.63 42.94 30.25
C GLY A 261 27.71 42.01 31.06
N LEU A 262 28.37 41.26 31.95
CA LEU A 262 27.88 40.47 33.10
C LEU A 262 26.51 40.91 33.65
N ARG A 263 25.63 40.02 34.13
CA ARG A 263 25.89 38.90 35.06
C ARG A 263 24.66 37.98 35.19
N GLN A 264 24.91 36.66 35.16
CA GLN A 264 24.44 35.59 36.07
C GLN A 264 22.94 35.52 36.46
N THR A 265 22.26 34.38 36.58
CA THR A 265 22.48 32.93 36.40
C THR A 265 21.15 32.31 36.86
N ASN A 266 20.62 31.30 36.17
CA ASN A 266 20.34 29.97 36.74
C ASN A 266 19.28 29.18 35.93
N THR A 267 19.81 28.06 35.41
CA THR A 267 19.21 26.72 35.44
C THR A 267 18.14 26.35 34.41
N SER A 268 18.61 25.47 33.53
CA SER A 268 17.92 24.60 32.59
C SER A 268 16.93 23.61 33.23
N SER A 269 15.83 23.33 32.53
CA SER A 269 15.30 21.96 32.40
C SER A 269 14.68 21.73 31.01
N ILE A 270 15.43 21.00 30.18
CA ILE A 270 14.94 20.00 29.22
C ILE A 270 14.43 18.85 30.14
N THR A 271 13.29 18.17 30.00
CA THR A 271 12.60 17.42 28.94
C THR A 271 11.25 17.00 29.60
N ASP A 272 10.11 16.72 28.99
CA ASP A 272 9.76 15.55 28.16
C ASP A 272 8.28 15.71 27.79
N ILE A 273 7.95 15.57 26.50
CA ILE A 273 6.56 15.38 26.08
C ILE A 273 6.29 13.88 26.16
N THR A 274 5.68 13.47 27.27
CA THR A 274 5.18 12.10 27.43
C THR A 274 3.76 12.01 26.91
N CYS A 275 3.56 11.04 26.02
CA CYS A 275 2.29 10.55 25.52
C CYS A 275 1.43 10.04 26.69
N LEU A 276 0.19 10.54 26.82
CA LEU A 276 -0.81 9.97 27.71
C LEU A 276 -2.09 9.65 26.93
N SER A 277 -2.21 8.35 26.66
CA SER A 277 -3.45 7.64 26.44
C SER A 277 -4.41 7.86 27.62
N LYS A 278 -5.63 8.34 27.34
CA LYS A 278 -6.82 8.02 28.13
C LYS A 278 -8.02 7.81 27.22
N HIS A 279 -8.43 6.55 27.14
CA HIS A 279 -9.77 6.12 26.77
C HIS A 279 -10.82 6.77 27.69
N PHE A 280 -11.88 7.30 27.10
CA PHE A 280 -13.18 7.42 27.75
C PHE A 280 -14.18 6.63 26.92
N PHE A 281 -14.57 5.46 27.42
CA PHE A 281 -15.82 4.81 27.02
C PHE A 281 -16.93 5.39 27.89
N ASN A 282 -17.97 5.91 27.26
CA ASN A 282 -19.28 6.06 27.89
C ASN A 282 -20.27 5.27 27.04
N VAL A 283 -20.70 4.12 27.55
CA VAL A 283 -21.72 3.25 26.96
C VAL A 283 -22.98 3.46 27.78
N SER A 284 -24.04 3.97 27.15
CA SER A 284 -25.40 3.85 27.65
C SER A 284 -26.22 3.02 26.68
N LEU A 285 -26.47 1.78 27.12
CA LEU A 285 -27.74 1.04 27.08
C LEU A 285 -28.77 1.45 26.02
N VAL A 286 -28.98 0.57 25.03
CA VAL A 286 -30.31 -0.02 24.73
C VAL A 286 -30.09 -1.42 24.13
N SER A 287 -30.52 -2.45 24.86
CA SER A 287 -30.91 -3.76 24.30
C SER A 287 -32.45 -3.79 24.21
N PRO A 288 -33.05 -4.61 23.32
CA PRO A 288 -33.54 -5.90 23.82
C PRO A 288 -33.44 -7.09 22.86
N ASN A 289 -33.12 -8.24 23.46
CA ASN A 289 -33.64 -9.61 23.25
C ASN A 289 -33.38 -10.31 21.90
N SER A 290 -33.11 -11.62 21.79
CA SER A 290 -32.82 -12.78 22.66
C SER A 290 -32.72 -13.96 21.66
N LEU A 291 -31.78 -14.90 21.73
CA LEU A 291 -32.01 -16.21 22.36
C LEU A 291 -30.68 -16.99 22.39
N ALA A 292 -30.44 -17.60 23.54
CA ALA A 292 -29.24 -18.34 23.91
C ALA A 292 -29.14 -19.75 23.30
N ASN A 293 -27.91 -20.28 23.29
CA ASN A 293 -27.63 -21.53 24.00
C ASN A 293 -26.16 -21.56 24.47
N GLU A 294 -26.00 -21.75 25.77
CA GLU A 294 -24.75 -21.79 26.54
C GLU A 294 -24.11 -23.18 26.50
N THR A 295 -22.77 -23.27 26.65
CA THR A 295 -22.17 -24.21 27.61
C THR A 295 -20.86 -23.66 28.19
N ALA A 296 -20.94 -23.33 29.47
CA ALA A 296 -19.98 -23.14 30.58
C ALA A 296 -18.45 -23.02 30.38
N ALA A 297 -17.90 -22.01 31.07
CA ALA A 297 -16.51 -21.80 31.49
C ALA A 297 -16.11 -22.68 32.71
N PRO A 298 -14.86 -22.56 33.21
CA PRO A 298 -14.69 -21.67 34.37
C PRO A 298 -13.42 -20.78 34.36
N ASN A 299 -13.54 -19.68 35.11
CA ASN A 299 -12.55 -18.63 35.37
C ASN A 299 -11.41 -19.08 36.32
N SER A 300 -10.22 -18.47 36.18
CA SER A 300 -9.49 -17.93 37.34
C SER A 300 -8.52 -16.80 36.96
N SER A 301 -8.46 -15.81 37.83
CA SER A 301 -7.70 -14.56 37.79
C SER A 301 -6.36 -14.67 38.52
N ALA A 302 -5.31 -13.99 38.06
CA ALA A 302 -4.20 -13.55 38.91
C ALA A 302 -3.42 -12.37 38.30
N GLU A 303 -3.44 -11.23 38.99
CA GLU A 303 -2.51 -10.10 38.88
C GLU A 303 -1.13 -10.48 39.44
N ILE A 304 -0.03 -10.04 38.80
CA ILE A 304 1.27 -9.86 39.47
C ILE A 304 1.97 -8.61 38.94
N SER A 305 2.11 -7.61 39.82
CA SER A 305 3.00 -6.45 39.67
C SER A 305 4.47 -6.85 39.78
N ARG A 306 5.37 -6.22 39.02
CA ARG A 306 6.81 -6.16 39.38
C ARG A 306 7.39 -4.77 39.20
N ASN A 307 8.05 -4.35 40.27
CA ASN A 307 8.69 -3.07 40.51
C ASN A 307 10.10 -3.40 41.02
N CYS A 308 11.18 -2.86 40.42
CA CYS A 308 12.57 -2.86 40.94
C CYS A 308 13.31 -1.69 40.26
N LYS A 309 13.47 -0.50 40.87
CA LYS A 309 14.54 -0.04 41.79
C LYS A 309 15.97 -0.04 41.20
N ASP A 310 16.48 1.18 40.99
CA ASP A 310 17.88 1.57 40.86
C ASP A 310 18.68 1.35 42.15
N VAL A 311 19.94 0.93 42.03
CA VAL A 311 21.05 1.23 42.96
C VAL A 311 22.35 1.43 42.15
N VAL A 312 23.06 2.49 42.52
CA VAL A 312 24.23 3.12 41.87
C VAL A 312 25.58 2.56 42.34
N ASN A 313 26.59 2.76 41.47
CA ASN A 313 28.05 2.99 41.70
C ASN A 313 29.07 1.83 41.54
N ASN A 314 29.94 1.92 40.52
CA ASN A 314 31.27 2.55 40.67
C ASN A 314 32.06 2.70 39.36
N LYS A 315 32.62 3.91 39.20
CA LYS A 315 33.79 4.37 38.42
C LYS A 315 34.69 3.31 37.75
N THR A 316 34.93 3.50 36.45
CA THR A 316 36.30 3.55 35.90
C THR A 316 36.37 4.65 34.83
N LEU A 317 37.16 5.68 35.14
CA LEU A 317 37.61 6.72 34.20
C LEU A 317 38.66 6.08 33.28
N ASN A 318 38.59 6.32 31.97
CA ASN A 318 39.78 6.57 31.17
C ASN A 318 39.44 7.52 30.02
N ILE A 319 40.21 8.60 29.98
CA ILE A 319 40.17 9.75 29.08
C ILE A 319 41.16 9.51 27.93
N SER A 320 40.88 10.18 26.80
CA SER A 320 41.73 10.43 25.62
C SER A 320 41.35 9.51 24.46
N THR A 321 41.00 9.99 23.27
CA THR A 321 41.45 11.23 22.61
C THR A 321 40.36 11.70 21.64
N GLY A 322 40.20 13.02 21.56
CA GLY A 322 39.16 13.67 20.77
C GLY A 322 39.25 13.35 19.28
N TYR A 323 38.11 12.94 18.73
CA TYR A 323 37.58 13.47 17.48
C TYR A 323 36.12 13.78 17.74
N SER A 324 35.83 15.05 18.02
CA SER A 324 34.47 15.56 17.84
C SER A 324 34.21 15.44 16.35
N MET A 325 33.53 14.38 15.90
CA MET A 325 32.81 14.44 14.64
C MET A 325 31.85 15.61 14.80
N GLU A 326 32.18 16.72 14.14
CA GLU A 326 31.20 17.72 13.77
C GLU A 326 29.97 16.94 13.30
N ALA A 327 28.86 17.09 14.02
CA ALA A 327 27.58 16.60 13.54
C ALA A 327 27.37 17.29 12.19
N ASN A 328 27.65 16.57 11.10
CA ASN A 328 27.41 17.01 9.74
C ASN A 328 25.97 17.52 9.73
N LYS A 329 25.82 18.85 9.68
CA LYS A 329 24.51 19.48 9.62
C LYS A 329 23.89 19.00 8.31
N LEU A 330 22.84 18.18 8.38
CA LEU A 330 22.18 17.63 7.19
C LEU A 330 20.94 18.45 6.86
N GLY A 331 20.65 18.60 5.57
CA GLY A 331 19.34 19.03 5.12
C GLY A 331 18.29 17.93 5.35
N LEU A 332 17.02 18.27 5.27
CA LEU A 332 15.91 17.34 5.46
C LEU A 332 14.90 17.50 4.33
N LEU A 333 14.64 16.40 3.64
CA LEU A 333 13.59 16.29 2.64
C LEU A 333 12.44 15.46 3.22
N VAL A 334 11.25 16.04 3.24
CA VAL A 334 10.00 15.40 3.62
C VAL A 334 9.13 15.31 2.37
N ILE A 335 8.66 14.11 2.01
CA ILE A 335 7.75 13.91 0.87
C ILE A 335 6.29 13.80 1.33
N GLU A 336 6.07 13.07 2.41
CA GLU A 336 4.79 12.91 3.10
C GLU A 336 5.06 12.84 4.62
N PRO A 337 4.03 12.99 5.47
CA PRO A 337 4.18 12.70 6.89
C PRO A 337 4.83 11.33 7.12
N TRP A 338 5.90 11.29 7.90
CA TRP A 338 6.69 10.09 8.22
C TRP A 338 7.47 9.48 7.04
N LYS A 339 7.55 10.16 5.90
CA LYS A 339 8.41 9.81 4.76
C LYS A 339 9.43 10.91 4.54
N ASN A 340 10.54 10.81 5.26
CA ASN A 340 11.60 11.80 5.23
C ASN A 340 12.99 11.16 5.11
N VAL A 341 13.95 11.96 4.65
CA VAL A 341 15.35 11.57 4.48
C VAL A 341 16.24 12.79 4.69
N SER A 342 17.33 12.58 5.43
CA SER A 342 18.37 13.60 5.56
C SER A 342 19.31 13.57 4.35
N HIS A 343 19.78 14.73 3.88
CA HIS A 343 20.62 14.83 2.69
C HIS A 343 21.77 15.83 2.84
N HIS A 344 22.74 15.72 1.93
CA HIS A 344 23.91 16.60 1.83
C HIS A 344 23.82 17.62 0.67
N VAL A 345 22.74 17.58 -0.11
CA VAL A 345 22.57 18.47 -1.27
C VAL A 345 22.58 19.93 -0.81
N GLN A 346 23.47 20.72 -1.38
CA GLN A 346 23.61 22.14 -1.08
C GLN A 346 22.85 22.98 -2.11
N HIS A 347 22.13 23.98 -1.63
CA HIS A 347 21.45 24.99 -2.44
C HIS A 347 21.20 26.23 -1.58
N HIS A 348 20.74 27.31 -2.19
CA HIS A 348 20.35 28.50 -1.44
C HIS A 348 18.96 28.31 -0.79
N PRO A 349 18.69 28.91 0.38
CA PRO A 349 17.40 28.75 1.06
C PRO A 349 16.24 29.39 0.28
N CYS A 350 16.55 30.37 -0.59
CA CYS A 350 15.54 30.95 -1.48
C CYS A 350 15.12 30.00 -2.62
N GLU A 351 15.84 28.91 -2.87
CA GLU A 351 15.52 27.93 -3.92
C GLU A 351 14.50 26.89 -3.46
N SER A 352 14.36 26.66 -2.14
CA SER A 352 13.51 25.61 -1.56
C SER A 352 12.07 25.60 -2.11
N PRO A 353 11.35 26.73 -2.28
CA PRO A 353 10.01 26.71 -2.86
C PRO A 353 9.98 26.21 -4.32
N ALA A 354 10.98 26.58 -5.12
CA ALA A 354 11.09 26.15 -6.51
C ALA A 354 11.53 24.67 -6.61
N ILE A 355 12.42 24.22 -5.71
CA ILE A 355 12.80 22.82 -5.56
C ILE A 355 11.57 21.97 -5.24
N GLN A 356 10.79 22.35 -4.23
CA GLN A 356 9.57 21.63 -3.83
C GLN A 356 8.59 21.48 -4.99
N GLN A 357 8.34 22.56 -5.76
CA GLN A 357 7.46 22.51 -6.92
C GLN A 357 8.02 21.65 -8.07
N ALA A 358 9.33 21.66 -8.28
CA ALA A 358 10.00 20.81 -9.26
C ALA A 358 9.93 19.32 -8.86
N LEU A 359 10.13 19.02 -7.57
CA LEU A 359 9.98 17.67 -7.01
C LEU A 359 8.56 17.14 -7.16
N VAL A 360 7.51 17.93 -6.88
CA VAL A 360 6.12 17.53 -7.13
C VAL A 360 5.94 17.12 -8.59
N THR A 361 6.40 17.96 -9.52
CA THR A 361 6.24 17.72 -10.96
C THR A 361 6.94 16.43 -11.36
N ARG A 362 8.16 16.23 -10.87
CA ARG A 362 8.97 15.04 -11.15
C ARG A 362 8.36 13.77 -10.57
N ILE A 363 7.86 13.82 -9.34
CA ILE A 363 7.17 12.70 -8.69
C ILE A 363 5.93 12.32 -9.47
N ILE A 364 5.08 13.29 -9.84
CA ILE A 364 3.87 13.04 -10.63
C ILE A 364 4.21 12.44 -11.99
N ASN A 365 5.25 12.94 -12.67
CA ASN A 365 5.69 12.41 -13.97
C ASN A 365 6.33 11.01 -13.87
N ALA A 366 6.85 10.64 -12.70
CA ALA A 366 7.40 9.31 -12.45
C ALA A 366 6.31 8.25 -12.20
N GLN A 367 5.06 8.67 -11.94
CA GLN A 367 3.93 7.75 -11.76
C GLN A 367 3.39 7.28 -13.11
N ASP A 368 2.96 6.03 -13.22
CA ASP A 368 2.33 5.49 -14.43
C ASP A 368 0.84 5.89 -14.54
N LEU A 369 0.56 7.20 -14.50
CA LEU A 369 -0.82 7.72 -14.47
C LEU A 369 -1.57 7.49 -15.78
N GLU A 370 -0.84 7.42 -16.89
CA GLU A 370 -1.44 7.20 -18.20
C GLU A 370 -1.96 5.78 -18.31
N ARG A 371 -1.16 4.78 -17.91
CA ARG A 371 -1.64 3.39 -17.81
C ARG A 371 -2.78 3.25 -16.82
N ASN A 372 -2.69 3.88 -15.64
CA ASN A 372 -3.78 3.88 -14.66
C ASN A 372 -5.09 4.40 -15.26
N ARG A 373 -5.03 5.50 -16.03
CA ARG A 373 -6.19 6.09 -16.69
C ARG A 373 -6.73 5.18 -17.81
N ASN A 374 -5.84 4.61 -18.62
CA ASN A 374 -6.20 3.74 -19.73
C ASN A 374 -6.78 2.40 -19.26
N PHE A 375 -6.42 1.95 -18.05
CA PHE A 375 -7.02 0.79 -17.41
C PHE A 375 -8.54 0.93 -17.25
N PHE A 376 -9.03 2.12 -16.89
CA PHE A 376 -10.48 2.39 -16.78
C PHE A 376 -11.14 2.77 -18.10
N LEU A 377 -10.41 2.74 -19.21
CA LEU A 377 -10.91 3.12 -20.53
C LEU A 377 -10.33 2.23 -21.62
N TYR A 378 -10.96 1.07 -21.79
CA TYR A 378 -10.67 0.23 -22.93
C TYR A 378 -11.18 0.86 -24.23
N PRO A 379 -10.43 0.76 -25.34
CA PRO A 379 -11.00 0.88 -26.66
C PRO A 379 -12.20 -0.05 -26.81
N GLU A 380 -13.24 0.37 -27.55
CA GLU A 380 -14.51 -0.37 -27.62
C GLU A 380 -14.34 -1.84 -28.03
N LYS A 381 -13.41 -2.12 -28.96
CA LYS A 381 -13.05 -3.50 -29.36
C LYS A 381 -12.51 -4.31 -28.17
N VAL A 382 -11.60 -3.73 -27.39
CA VAL A 382 -10.99 -4.37 -26.22
C VAL A 382 -12.04 -4.60 -25.13
N PHE A 383 -12.89 -3.62 -24.88
CA PHE A 383 -13.99 -3.73 -23.93
C PHE A 383 -14.93 -4.91 -24.25
N ARG A 384 -15.39 -4.99 -25.51
CA ARG A 384 -16.26 -6.09 -25.96
C ARG A 384 -15.57 -7.43 -25.83
N SER A 385 -14.29 -7.51 -26.16
CA SER A 385 -13.50 -8.73 -25.96
C SER A 385 -13.44 -9.11 -24.49
N LEU A 386 -13.17 -8.17 -23.57
CA LEU A 386 -13.14 -8.43 -22.13
C LEU A 386 -14.48 -9.04 -21.68
N ILE A 387 -15.61 -8.40 -21.98
CA ILE A 387 -16.93 -8.93 -21.59
C ILE A 387 -17.20 -10.33 -22.16
N ARG A 388 -16.72 -10.63 -23.36
CA ARG A 388 -16.98 -11.91 -24.05
C ARG A 388 -16.03 -13.05 -23.65
N GLN A 389 -14.93 -12.77 -22.95
CA GLN A 389 -14.00 -13.82 -22.55
C GLN A 389 -14.64 -14.87 -21.65
N ARG A 390 -14.40 -16.14 -21.97
CA ARG A 390 -14.93 -17.31 -21.24
C ARG A 390 -13.89 -18.42 -21.03
N ASN A 391 -12.60 -18.10 -21.14
CA ASN A 391 -11.53 -19.10 -21.07
C ASN A 391 -11.58 -19.86 -19.73
N TYR A 392 -11.59 -21.19 -19.81
CA TYR A 392 -11.37 -22.05 -18.65
C TYR A 392 -9.88 -22.09 -18.31
N PHE A 393 -9.56 -22.47 -17.08
CA PHE A 393 -8.22 -22.95 -16.74
C PHE A 393 -8.32 -24.44 -16.42
N GLU A 394 -7.36 -25.23 -16.89
CA GLU A 394 -7.29 -26.66 -16.63
C GLU A 394 -5.82 -27.07 -16.50
N PHE A 395 -5.53 -27.88 -15.48
CA PHE A 395 -4.21 -28.46 -15.26
C PHE A 395 -4.31 -29.98 -15.24
N GLN A 396 -3.25 -30.65 -15.69
CA GLN A 396 -3.21 -32.11 -15.70
C GLN A 396 -2.79 -32.61 -14.31
N THR A 397 -3.60 -33.50 -13.74
CA THR A 397 -3.21 -34.34 -12.60
C THR A 397 -2.46 -35.55 -13.17
N HIS A 398 -1.16 -35.64 -12.93
CA HIS A 398 -0.34 -36.81 -13.29
C HIS A 398 -0.44 -37.92 -12.25
#